data_AF-A0A5P9J5F0-F1
#
_entry.id   AF-A0A5P9J5F0-F1
#
_cell.length_a   1.000
_cell.length_b   1.000
_cell.length_c   1.000
_cell.angle_alpha   90.00
_cell.angle_beta   90.00
_cell.angle_gamma   90.00
#
_symmetry.space_group_name_H-M   'P 1'
#
loop_
_entity.id
_entity.type
_entity.pdbx_description
1 polymer ?
#
loop_
_entity_poly.entity_id
_entity_poly.type
_entity_poly.pdbx_seq_one_letter_code
_entity_poly.pdbx_strand_id
1 'polypeptide(L)'
;MSYALSMPGFQSKYKAEDASQAGFLSGLWHGLLMPVFFIVSLFKDGVSIYETNNNGNMYHFGYLLGVWAFAGNTINITIGHAVV
;
A
#
# COMPACT_ATOMS: atom_id res chain seq x y z
N MET A 1 -9.25 15.86 -8.71
CA MET A 1 -10.44 15.40 -7.96
C MET A 1 -9.96 14.59 -6.76
N SER A 2 -10.36 14.97 -5.55
CA SER A 2 -9.96 14.29 -4.31
C SER A 2 -10.68 12.95 -4.22
N TYR A 3 -9.98 11.83 -4.45
CA TYR A 3 -10.57 10.51 -4.20
C TYR A 3 -10.67 10.32 -2.68
N ALA A 4 -11.90 10.22 -2.17
CA ALA A 4 -12.22 10.17 -0.74
C ALA A 4 -11.45 9.11 0.08
N LEU A 5 -10.91 8.08 -0.59
CA LEU A 5 -10.16 6.99 0.05
C LEU A 5 -8.63 7.15 0.00
N SER A 6 -8.08 8.26 -0.53
CA SER A 6 -6.64 8.41 -0.72
C SER A 6 -6.03 7.23 -1.47
N MET A 7 -6.58 6.90 -2.65
CA MET A 7 -6.17 5.72 -3.43
C MET A 7 -4.72 5.86 -3.96
N PRO A 8 -3.94 4.76 -4.01
CA PRO A 8 -2.63 4.77 -4.64
C PRO A 8 -2.74 4.81 -6.16
N GLY A 9 -1.72 5.32 -6.84
CA GLY A 9 -1.58 5.20 -8.30
C GLY A 9 -1.19 6.50 -8.99
N PHE A 10 -1.15 6.50 -10.33
CA PHE A 10 -0.69 7.66 -11.10
C PHE A 10 -1.70 8.82 -11.09
N GLN A 11 -2.96 8.58 -10.72
CA GLN A 11 -3.97 9.61 -10.50
C GLN A 11 -4.19 9.92 -8.99
N SER A 12 -3.24 9.54 -8.13
CA SER A 12 -3.37 9.77 -6.68
C SER A 12 -3.15 11.23 -6.31
N LYS A 13 -3.60 11.59 -5.10
CA LYS A 13 -3.34 12.92 -4.52
C LYS A 13 -1.85 13.20 -4.34
N TYR A 14 -1.02 12.16 -4.30
CA TYR A 14 0.43 12.27 -4.12
C TYR A 14 1.15 12.69 -5.41
N LYS A 15 0.46 12.73 -6.56
CA LYS A 15 1.04 13.15 -7.85
C LYS A 15 0.78 14.60 -8.24
N ALA A 16 0.08 15.38 -7.40
CA ALA A 16 -0.10 16.80 -7.66
C ALA A 16 1.24 17.56 -7.53
N GLU A 17 1.36 18.68 -8.24
CA GLU A 17 2.63 19.43 -8.46
C GLU A 17 3.34 19.86 -7.15
N ASP A 18 2.59 20.01 -6.05
CA ASP A 18 3.11 20.36 -4.72
C ASP A 18 2.72 19.35 -3.62
N ALA A 19 2.34 18.13 -3.99
CA ALA A 19 1.96 17.12 -3.01
C ALA A 19 3.17 16.55 -2.29
N SER A 20 3.07 16.40 -0.96
CA SER A 20 4.03 15.61 -0.21
C SER A 20 3.97 14.15 -0.65
N GLN A 21 5.12 13.47 -0.63
CA GLN A 21 5.19 12.05 -0.97
C GLN A 21 4.41 11.21 0.04
N ALA A 22 3.87 10.07 -0.41
CA ALA A 22 3.27 9.11 0.49
C ALA A 22 4.33 8.56 1.46
N GLY A 23 4.05 8.65 2.77
CA GLY A 23 4.90 8.16 3.85
C GLY A 23 4.30 6.99 4.62
N PHE A 24 4.70 6.82 5.89
CA PHE A 24 4.32 5.68 6.73
C PHE A 24 2.82 5.42 6.79
N LEU A 25 2.03 6.41 7.21
CA LEU A 25 0.59 6.25 7.44
C LEU A 25 -0.18 5.96 6.15
N SER A 26 0.24 6.57 5.04
CA SER A 26 -0.32 6.24 3.74
C SER A 26 0.08 4.84 3.28
N GLY A 27 1.31 4.41 3.55
CA GLY A 27 1.73 3.03 3.33
C GLY A 27 0.85 2.07 4.11
N LEU A 28 0.65 2.31 5.41
CA LEU A 28 -0.22 1.50 6.28
C LEU A 28 -1.65 1.41 5.74
N TRP A 29 -2.23 2.54 5.33
CA TRP A 29 -3.56 2.58 4.74
C TRP A 29 -3.66 1.85 3.40
N HIS A 30 -2.69 2.07 2.50
CA HIS A 30 -2.62 1.40 1.20
C HIS A 30 -2.43 -0.11 1.35
N GLY A 31 -1.60 -0.54 2.29
CA GLY A 31 -1.37 -1.94 2.62
C GLY A 31 -2.64 -2.60 3.17
N LEU A 32 -3.29 -2.00 4.17
CA LEU A 32 -4.49 -2.55 4.82
C LEU A 32 -5.63 -2.80 3.84
N LEU A 33 -5.80 -1.91 2.86
CA LEU A 33 -6.85 -2.00 1.85
C LEU A 33 -6.36 -2.55 0.50
N MET A 34 -5.18 -3.17 0.45
CA MET A 34 -4.58 -3.70 -0.78
C MET A 34 -5.55 -4.58 -1.60
N PRO A 35 -6.31 -5.53 -1.01
CA PRO A 35 -7.27 -6.33 -1.79
C PRO A 35 -8.37 -5.50 -2.45
N VAL A 36 -8.84 -4.45 -1.76
CA VAL A 36 -9.86 -3.53 -2.28
C VAL A 36 -9.28 -2.70 -3.42
N PHE A 37 -8.08 -2.14 -3.24
CA PHE A 37 -7.42 -1.35 -4.30
C PHE A 37 -7.05 -2.20 -5.51
N PHE A 38 -6.71 -3.47 -5.31
CA PHE A 38 -6.52 -4.41 -6.41
C PHE A 38 -7.80 -4.56 -7.22
N ILE A 39 -8.95 -4.85 -6.59
CA ILE A 39 -10.24 -4.98 -7.29
C ILE A 39 -10.58 -3.70 -8.04
N VAL A 40 -10.42 -2.53 -7.41
CA VAL A 40 -10.68 -1.23 -8.06
C VAL A 40 -9.75 -1.02 -9.27
N SER A 41 -8.47 -1.38 -9.17
CA SER A 41 -7.50 -1.21 -10.26
C SER A 41 -7.85 -2.00 -11.53
N LEU A 42 -8.66 -3.06 -11.42
CA LEU A 42 -9.14 -3.84 -12.58
C LEU A 42 -10.16 -3.10 -13.43
N PHE A 43 -10.88 -2.13 -12.84
CA PHE A 43 -11.99 -1.42 -13.49
C PHE A 43 -11.75 0.08 -13.64
N LYS A 44 -10.72 0.63 -12.97
CA LYS A 44 -10.44 2.06 -12.95
C LYS A 44 -8.97 2.33 -13.22
N ASP A 45 -8.71 2.85 -14.42
CA ASP A 45 -7.42 3.42 -14.77
C ASP A 45 -7.04 4.52 -13.78
N GLY A 46 -5.75 4.60 -13.42
CA GLY A 46 -5.26 5.61 -12.47
C GLY A 46 -5.07 5.09 -11.05
N VAL A 47 -5.72 3.97 -10.69
CA VAL A 47 -5.58 3.33 -9.38
C VAL A 47 -4.57 2.18 -9.48
N SER A 48 -3.68 2.12 -8.51
CA SER A 48 -2.73 1.03 -8.32
C SER A 48 -2.91 0.46 -6.92
N ILE A 49 -2.38 -0.73 -6.69
CA ILE A 49 -2.22 -1.29 -5.35
C ILE A 49 -1.15 -0.54 -4.53
N TYR A 50 -0.25 0.17 -5.21
CA TYR A 50 0.94 0.78 -4.62
C TYR A 50 1.14 2.22 -5.10
N GLU A 51 1.56 3.11 -4.20
CA GLU A 51 1.83 4.51 -4.55
C GLU A 51 3.22 4.66 -5.16
N THR A 52 3.28 5.26 -6.34
CA THR A 52 4.54 5.47 -7.07
C THR A 52 5.29 6.71 -6.62
N ASN A 53 4.60 7.74 -6.08
CA ASN A 53 5.24 8.86 -5.40
C ASN A 53 5.27 8.65 -3.88
N ASN A 54 6.17 7.78 -3.43
CA ASN A 54 6.37 7.48 -2.01
C ASN A 54 7.78 7.87 -1.53
N ASN A 55 7.94 8.00 -0.21
CA ASN A 55 9.19 8.41 0.43
C ASN A 55 10.17 7.25 0.71
N GLY A 56 9.99 6.09 0.08
CA GLY A 56 10.83 4.92 0.27
C GLY A 56 10.53 4.16 1.55
N ASN A 57 11.57 3.79 2.30
CA ASN A 57 11.53 2.78 3.36
C ASN A 57 10.36 2.91 4.33
N MET A 58 10.01 4.13 4.74
CA MET A 58 8.94 4.30 5.74
C MET A 58 7.55 4.02 5.17
N TYR A 59 7.29 4.41 3.91
CA TYR A 59 6.08 3.98 3.21
C TYR A 59 6.03 2.46 3.05
N HIS A 60 7.15 1.84 2.66
CA HIS A 60 7.24 0.39 2.43
C HIS A 60 6.97 -0.38 3.74
N PHE A 61 7.53 0.10 4.84
CA PHE A 61 7.31 -0.46 6.17
C PHE A 61 5.84 -0.37 6.59
N GLY A 62 5.21 0.79 6.42
CA GLY A 62 3.77 0.95 6.66
C GLY A 62 2.95 -0.02 5.80
N TYR A 63 3.26 -0.12 4.51
CA TYR A 63 2.56 -1.01 3.58
C TYR A 63 2.63 -2.48 4.00
N LEU A 64 3.82 -2.97 4.39
CA LEU A 64 4.00 -4.32 4.91
C LEU A 64 3.18 -4.57 6.18
N LEU A 65 3.18 -3.64 7.12
CA LEU A 65 2.36 -3.74 8.33
C LEU A 65 0.86 -3.77 8.02
N GLY A 66 0.41 -2.97 7.05
CA GLY A 66 -0.98 -2.94 6.60
C GLY A 66 -1.42 -4.28 6.00
N VAL A 67 -0.57 -4.86 5.14
CA VAL A 67 -0.81 -6.20 4.59
C VAL A 67 -0.85 -7.26 5.70
N TRP A 68 0.11 -7.19 6.63
CA TRP A 68 0.18 -8.13 7.75
C TRP A 68 -1.05 -8.06 8.67
N ALA A 69 -1.67 -6.89 8.83
CA ALA A 69 -2.86 -6.72 9.67
C ALA A 69 -4.07 -7.59 9.25
N PHE A 70 -4.23 -7.89 7.96
CA PHE A 70 -5.31 -8.77 7.48
C PHE A 70 -4.83 -10.15 6.99
N ALA A 71 -3.56 -10.28 6.58
CA ALA A 71 -3.01 -11.54 6.05
C ALA A 71 -2.10 -12.30 7.03
N GLY A 72 -1.66 -11.67 8.12
CA GLY A 72 -0.66 -12.21 9.06
C GLY A 72 -1.09 -13.48 9.78
N ASN A 73 -2.40 -13.68 9.99
CA ASN A 73 -2.94 -14.92 10.58
C ASN A 73 -3.12 -16.05 9.57
N THR A 74 -2.97 -15.78 8.26
CA THR A 74 -3.13 -16.76 7.18
C THR A 74 -1.77 -17.24 6.65
N ILE A 75 -0.73 -16.41 6.76
CA ILE A 75 0.61 -16.70 6.23
C ILE A 75 1.53 -17.19 7.36
N ASN A 76 1.75 -18.50 7.43
CA ASN A 76 2.83 -19.06 8.25
C ASN A 76 4.18 -18.76 7.57
N ILE A 77 4.87 -17.73 8.04
CA ILE A 77 6.24 -17.42 7.60
C ILE A 77 7.21 -18.26 8.47
N THR A 78 7.57 -19.45 8.00
CA THR A 78 8.64 -20.25 8.63
C THR A 78 9.99 -19.73 8.18
N ILE A 79 10.67 -18.97 9.05
CA ILE A 79 12.06 -18.57 8.83
C ILE A 79 12.96 -19.56 9.56
N GLY A 80 13.47 -20.55 8.83
CA GLY A 80 14.42 -21.54 9.32
C GLY A 80 13.77 -22.65 10.14
N HIS A 81 13.70 -23.84 9.56
CA HIS A 81 13.73 -25.05 10.38
C HIS A 81 15.20 -25.27 10.73
N ALA A 82 15.57 -25.09 12.00
CA ALA A 82 16.89 -25.51 12.46
C ALA A 82 16.95 -27.04 12.33
N VAL A 83 17.58 -27.51 11.26
CA VAL A 83 18.03 -28.90 11.18
C VAL A 83 19.30 -28.95 12.02
N VAL A 84 19.15 -29.35 13.28
CA VAL A 84 20.23 -29.92 14.09
C VAL A 84 19.77 -31.32 14.49
#